data_AF-A0A848ZHT0-F1
#
_entry.id   AF-A0A848ZHT0-F1
#
_cell.length_a   1.000
_cell.length_b   1.000
_cell.length_c   1.000
_cell.angle_alpha   90.00
_cell.angle_beta   90.00
_cell.angle_gamma   90.00
#
_symmetry.space_group_name_H-M   'P 1'
#
loop_
_entity.id
_entity.type
_entity.pdbx_description
1 polymer ?
#
loop_
_entity_poly.entity_id
_entity_poly.type
_entity_poly.pdbx_seq_one_letter_code
_entity_poly.pdbx_strand_id
1 'polypeptide(L)'
;AHKHDERIVDEKGTVLEPIQEETYFYKFQKPGAYAIQQVYTKDRSLDEIARPKHNDVVLIPKGFHPVVAEHGFHCYYLNFLAGTDQCLANTTDPDHEWIYDSWTSKDARLPLVTAEMNKQ
;
A
#
# COMPACT_ATOMS: atom_id res chain seq x y z
N ALA A 1 -0.32 6.36 -5.54
CA ALA A 1 0.63 5.43 -4.89
C ALA A 1 1.43 6.20 -3.86
N HIS A 2 2.10 5.53 -2.92
CA HIS A 2 2.94 6.19 -1.90
C HIS A 2 4.22 5.39 -1.66
N LYS A 3 5.21 6.01 -1.00
CA LYS A 3 6.50 5.42 -0.63
C LYS A 3 6.87 5.75 0.83
N HIS A 4 7.73 4.91 1.39
CA HIS A 4 8.33 5.03 2.72
C HIS A 4 9.81 4.63 2.67
N ASP A 5 10.60 5.26 1.79
CA ASP A 5 11.98 4.84 1.48
C ASP A 5 13.03 5.91 1.78
N GLU A 6 12.62 7.10 2.23
CA GLU A 6 13.49 8.20 2.63
C GLU A 6 13.05 8.75 3.99
N ARG A 7 14.02 9.04 4.87
CA ARG A 7 13.71 9.64 6.17
C ARG A 7 13.65 11.16 6.04
N ILE A 8 12.45 11.71 5.93
CA ILE A 8 12.18 13.14 5.80
C ILE A 8 11.59 13.66 7.12
N VAL A 9 12.16 14.76 7.63
CA VAL A 9 11.68 15.46 8.83
C VAL A 9 11.46 16.94 8.55
N ASP A 10 10.47 17.55 9.20
CA ASP A 10 10.27 18.99 9.18
C ASP A 10 11.22 19.74 10.14
N GLU A 11 11.18 21.07 10.14
CA GLU A 11 12.00 21.94 11.00
C GLU A 11 11.79 21.69 12.51
N LYS A 12 10.65 21.09 12.89
CA LYS A 12 10.28 20.78 14.29
C LYS A 12 10.62 19.35 14.67
N GLY A 13 11.18 18.56 13.74
CA GLY A 13 11.51 17.15 13.93
C GLY A 13 10.34 16.19 13.74
N THR A 14 9.21 16.65 13.19
CA THR A 14 8.08 15.77 12.82
C THR A 14 8.49 14.91 11.62
N VAL A 15 8.29 13.60 11.71
CA VAL A 15 8.56 12.68 10.59
C VAL A 15 7.48 12.85 9.51
N LEU A 16 7.91 13.25 8.32
CA LEU A 16 7.07 13.39 7.12
C LEU A 16 7.11 12.12 6.25
N GLU A 17 8.24 11.41 6.27
CA GLU A 17 8.40 10.09 5.68
C GLU A 17 9.45 9.30 6.50
N PRO A 18 9.20 8.05 6.89
CA PRO A 18 10.19 7.16 7.48
C PRO A 18 10.83 6.26 6.40
N ILE A 19 11.97 5.64 6.72
CA ILE A 19 12.48 4.51 5.92
C ILE A 19 11.89 3.25 6.52
N GLN A 20 11.02 2.56 5.77
CA GLN A 20 10.35 1.33 6.18
C GLN A 20 10.36 0.31 5.05
N GLU A 21 10.90 -0.87 5.34
CA GLU A 21 10.62 -2.04 4.53
C GLU A 21 9.19 -2.49 4.79
N GLU A 22 8.48 -2.90 3.74
CA GLU A 22 7.11 -3.36 3.84
C GLU A 22 6.92 -4.71 3.14
N THR A 23 6.10 -5.57 3.74
CA THR A 23 5.67 -6.84 3.12
C THR A 23 4.17 -6.85 2.92
N TYR A 24 3.69 -7.46 1.84
CA TYR A 24 2.26 -7.66 1.56
C TYR A 24 1.97 -9.16 1.48
N PHE A 25 1.25 -9.71 2.46
CA PHE A 25 0.76 -11.09 2.43
C PHE A 25 -0.67 -11.16 1.90
N TYR A 26 -0.86 -11.88 0.79
CA TYR A 26 -2.11 -11.86 0.03
C TYR A 26 -3.08 -12.98 0.40
N LYS A 27 -4.36 -12.62 0.50
CA LYS A 27 -5.51 -13.53 0.53
C LYS A 27 -6.53 -13.11 -0.51
N PHE A 28 -7.25 -14.11 -1.01
CA PHE A 28 -8.31 -13.91 -1.99
C PHE A 28 -9.53 -14.74 -1.62
N GLN A 29 -10.71 -14.24 -1.97
CA GLN A 29 -11.98 -14.95 -1.76
C GLN A 29 -12.04 -16.29 -2.52
N LYS A 30 -11.40 -16.39 -3.70
CA LYS A 30 -11.35 -17.63 -4.50
C LYS A 30 -9.91 -18.06 -4.75
N PRO A 31 -9.57 -19.36 -4.70
CA PRO A 31 -8.19 -19.83 -4.83
C PRO A 31 -7.49 -19.48 -6.16
N GLY A 32 -8.25 -19.36 -7.26
CA GLY A 32 -7.71 -19.06 -8.59
C GLY A 32 -7.46 -17.57 -8.86
N ALA A 33 -7.86 -16.69 -7.93
CA ALA A 33 -7.75 -15.25 -8.10
C ALA A 33 -6.29 -14.76 -7.94
N TYR A 34 -6.02 -13.57 -8.46
CA TYR A 34 -4.73 -12.90 -8.29
C TYR A 34 -4.87 -11.38 -8.14
N ALA A 35 -3.77 -10.73 -7.77
CA ALA A 35 -3.61 -9.28 -7.89
C ALA A 35 -2.43 -8.97 -8.82
N ILE A 36 -2.35 -7.72 -9.27
CA ILE A 36 -1.18 -7.15 -9.91
C ILE A 36 -0.66 -6.08 -8.95
N GLN A 37 0.60 -6.21 -8.55
CA GLN A 37 1.29 -5.20 -7.74
C GLN A 37 2.51 -4.73 -8.52
N GLN A 38 2.60 -3.42 -8.77
CA GLN A 38 3.78 -2.82 -9.35
C GLN A 38 4.61 -2.21 -8.23
N VAL A 39 5.93 -2.36 -8.28
CA VAL A 39 6.87 -1.70 -7.35
C VAL A 39 7.84 -0.89 -8.19
N TYR A 40 7.82 0.43 -8.06
CA TYR A 40 8.61 1.32 -8.90
C TYR A 40 9.15 2.55 -8.18
N THR A 41 10.32 3.03 -8.57
CA THR A 41 10.88 4.32 -8.12
C THR A 41 10.61 5.42 -9.15
N LYS A 42 10.67 6.69 -8.74
CA LYS A 42 10.44 7.83 -9.65
C LYS A 42 11.41 7.85 -10.83
N ASP A 43 12.67 7.50 -10.57
CA ASP A 43 13.74 7.39 -11.56
C ASP A 43 13.72 6.09 -12.38
N ARG A 44 12.78 5.17 -12.07
CA ARG A 44 12.64 3.85 -12.71
C ARG A 44 13.85 2.94 -12.59
N SER A 45 14.75 3.19 -11.62
CA SER A 45 15.83 2.25 -11.28
C SER A 45 15.33 0.93 -10.71
N LEU A 46 14.12 0.94 -10.14
CA LEU A 46 13.28 -0.22 -9.86
C LEU A 46 11.95 -0.02 -10.58
N ASP A 47 11.48 -1.01 -11.34
CA ASP A 47 10.16 -1.03 -11.96
C ASP A 47 9.75 -2.47 -12.27
N GLU A 48 9.13 -3.12 -11.30
CA GLU A 48 8.81 -4.55 -11.36
C GLU A 48 7.30 -4.77 -11.18
N ILE A 49 6.77 -5.77 -11.89
CA ILE A 49 5.38 -6.19 -11.75
C ILE A 49 5.34 -7.60 -11.17
N ALA A 50 4.72 -7.71 -9.99
CA ALA A 50 4.38 -8.98 -9.36
C ALA A 50 2.91 -9.35 -9.63
N ARG A 51 2.65 -10.66 -9.77
CA ARG A 51 1.29 -11.21 -9.89
C ARG A 51 0.99 -12.17 -8.73
N PRO A 52 0.86 -11.67 -7.49
CA PRO A 52 0.64 -12.52 -6.32
C PRO A 52 -0.72 -13.24 -6.38
N LYS A 53 -0.71 -14.49 -5.94
CA LYS A 53 -1.86 -15.38 -5.73
C LYS A 53 -2.10 -15.59 -4.24
N HIS A 54 -3.07 -16.43 -3.93
CA HIS A 54 -3.43 -16.76 -2.55
C HIS A 54 -2.24 -17.31 -1.76
N ASN A 55 -1.95 -16.71 -0.61
CA ASN A 55 -0.80 -16.97 0.28
C ASN A 55 0.57 -16.52 -0.25
N ASP A 56 0.64 -15.75 -1.33
CA ASP A 56 1.91 -15.16 -1.76
C ASP A 56 2.27 -13.94 -0.89
N VAL A 57 3.58 -13.67 -0.81
CA VAL A 57 4.14 -12.48 -0.17
C VAL A 57 4.88 -11.67 -1.23
N VAL A 58 4.66 -10.36 -1.25
CA VAL A 58 5.48 -9.40 -2.02
C VAL A 58 6.27 -8.54 -1.05
N LEU A 59 7.57 -8.39 -1.30
CA LEU A 59 8.45 -7.49 -0.55
C LEU A 59 8.55 -6.15 -1.29
N ILE A 60 8.44 -5.06 -0.54
CA ILE A 60 8.59 -3.70 -1.00
C ILE A 60 9.85 -3.11 -0.37
N PRO A 61 10.99 -3.14 -1.09
CA PRO A 61 12.25 -2.63 -0.55
C PRO A 61 12.33 -1.10 -0.61
N LYS A 62 11.66 -0.48 -1.58
CA LYS A 62 11.57 0.98 -1.78
C LYS A 62 10.54 1.31 -2.86
N GLY A 63 10.25 2.60 -3.02
CA GLY A 63 9.43 3.14 -4.10
C GLY A 63 7.94 3.02 -3.88
N PHE A 64 7.20 3.40 -4.92
CA PHE A 64 5.76 3.37 -5.01
C PHE A 64 5.26 1.96 -5.30
N HIS A 65 4.18 1.53 -4.63
CA HIS A 65 3.75 0.14 -4.67
C HIS A 65 2.23 -0.07 -4.77
N PRO A 66 1.55 0.45 -5.82
CA PRO A 66 0.11 0.30 -5.98
C PRO A 66 -0.32 -1.15 -6.25
N VAL A 67 -1.55 -1.47 -5.84
CA VAL A 67 -2.18 -2.79 -6.04
C VAL A 67 -3.43 -2.66 -6.89
N VAL A 68 -3.60 -3.58 -7.84
CA VAL A 68 -4.80 -3.77 -8.64
C VAL A 68 -5.34 -5.18 -8.40
N ALA A 69 -6.59 -5.28 -7.93
CA ALA A 69 -7.27 -6.56 -7.78
C ALA A 69 -7.83 -7.07 -9.12
N GLU A 70 -7.80 -8.38 -9.34
CA GLU A 70 -8.51 -9.00 -10.47
C GLU A 70 -10.01 -8.70 -10.40
N HIS A 71 -10.59 -8.34 -11.55
CA HIS A 71 -12.00 -7.99 -11.64
C HIS A 71 -12.89 -9.16 -11.18
N GLY A 72 -13.85 -8.86 -10.30
CA GLY A 72 -14.82 -9.85 -9.80
C GLY A 72 -14.35 -10.65 -8.58
N PHE A 73 -13.18 -10.35 -8.02
CA PHE A 73 -12.66 -11.02 -6.83
C PHE A 73 -12.34 -10.03 -5.71
N HIS A 74 -12.66 -10.40 -4.46
CA HIS A 74 -12.14 -9.68 -3.30
C HIS A 74 -10.68 -10.06 -3.05
N CYS A 75 -9.82 -9.04 -3.02
CA CYS A 75 -8.41 -9.11 -2.66
C CYS A 75 -8.24 -8.52 -1.26
N TYR A 76 -7.50 -9.23 -0.40
CA TYR A 76 -7.07 -8.78 0.91
C TYR A 76 -5.56 -8.90 0.97
N TYR A 77 -4.90 -7.92 1.58
CA TYR A 77 -3.49 -8.03 1.94
C TYR A 77 -3.31 -7.59 3.39
N LEU A 78 -2.44 -8.31 4.11
CA LEU A 78 -1.93 -7.92 5.41
C LEU A 78 -0.51 -7.41 5.21
N ASN A 79 -0.26 -6.18 5.67
CA ASN A 79 1.05 -5.58 5.59
C ASN A 79 1.76 -5.52 6.94
N PHE A 80 3.07 -5.75 6.91
CA PHE A 80 3.98 -5.50 8.03
C PHE A 80 5.04 -4.52 7.57
N LEU A 81 5.20 -3.44 8.35
CA LEU A 81 6.23 -2.43 8.14
C LEU A 81 7.20 -2.46 9.33
N ALA A 82 8.49 -2.32 9.03
CA ALA A 82 9.52 -2.14 10.02
C ALA A 82 10.60 -1.19 9.48
N GLY A 83 11.15 -0.35 10.35
CA GLY A 83 12.09 0.67 9.89
C GLY A 83 12.50 1.66 10.97
N THR A 84 12.88 2.85 10.55
CA THR A 84 13.51 3.87 11.41
C THR A 84 12.58 4.45 12.46
N ASP A 85 11.28 4.55 12.15
CA ASP A 85 10.29 5.22 12.98
C ASP A 85 8.98 4.43 12.98
N GLN A 86 8.28 4.38 14.11
CA GLN A 86 6.98 3.71 14.25
C GLN A 86 5.83 4.65 13.85
N CYS A 87 5.74 5.00 12.57
CA CYS A 87 4.66 5.82 12.01
C CYS A 87 4.24 5.33 10.61
N LEU A 88 3.16 5.87 10.05
CA LEU A 88 2.69 5.57 8.68
C LEU A 88 2.75 6.80 7.76
N ALA A 89 3.54 7.81 8.13
CA ALA A 89 3.78 8.97 7.29
C ALA A 89 4.41 8.52 5.96
N ASN A 90 4.06 9.16 4.85
CA ASN A 90 4.46 8.73 3.51
C ASN A 90 4.57 9.91 2.55
N THR A 91 5.33 9.69 1.48
CA THR A 91 5.31 10.59 0.31
C THR A 91 4.47 9.96 -0.79
N THR A 92 3.53 10.74 -1.32
CA THR A 92 2.65 10.39 -2.43
C THR A 92 3.34 10.56 -3.78
N ASP A 93 2.95 9.77 -4.79
CA ASP A 93 3.44 9.99 -6.15
C ASP A 93 2.78 11.26 -6.72
N PRO A 94 3.53 12.34 -7.00
CA PRO A 94 2.97 13.62 -7.44
C PRO A 94 2.20 13.51 -8.76
N ASP A 95 2.49 12.51 -9.61
CA ASP A 95 1.78 12.33 -10.88
C ASP A 95 0.34 11.80 -10.68
N HIS A 96 0.02 11.37 -9.47
CA HIS A 96 -1.23 10.69 -9.12
C HIS A 96 -1.99 11.35 -7.95
N GLU A 97 -1.51 12.48 -7.42
CA GLU A 97 -2.17 13.18 -6.31
C GLU A 97 -3.56 13.71 -6.65
N TRP A 98 -3.83 14.00 -7.93
CA TRP A 98 -5.14 14.43 -8.43
C TRP A 98 -6.28 13.47 -8.05
N ILE A 99 -5.97 12.19 -7.75
CA ILE A 99 -6.95 11.20 -7.33
C ILE A 99 -7.62 11.60 -6.01
N TYR A 100 -6.89 12.21 -5.08
CA TYR A 100 -7.45 12.56 -3.76
C TYR A 100 -8.62 13.54 -3.87
N ASP A 101 -8.52 14.51 -4.78
CA ASP A 101 -9.58 15.49 -5.03
C ASP A 101 -10.75 14.92 -5.83
N SER A 102 -10.60 13.73 -6.40
CA SER A 102 -11.65 13.07 -7.19
C SER A 102 -12.70 12.33 -6.34
N TRP A 103 -12.42 12.11 -5.06
CA TRP A 103 -13.31 11.34 -4.18
C TRP A 103 -14.45 12.21 -3.62
N THR A 104 -15.59 12.20 -4.29
CA THR A 104 -16.75 13.03 -3.92
C THR A 104 -17.65 12.40 -2.86
N SER A 105 -17.59 11.08 -2.69
CA SER A 105 -18.43 10.35 -1.75
C SER A 105 -17.78 9.03 -1.33
N LYS A 106 -18.25 8.51 -0.19
CA LYS A 106 -17.84 7.22 0.33
C LYS A 106 -18.75 6.14 -0.24
N ASP A 107 -18.17 5.16 -0.93
CA ASP A 107 -18.94 4.04 -1.49
C ASP A 107 -19.47 3.12 -0.38
N ALA A 108 -20.79 2.94 -0.33
CA ALA A 108 -21.48 2.14 0.68
C ALA A 108 -21.14 0.63 0.60
N ARG A 109 -20.54 0.18 -0.51
CA ARG A 109 -20.10 -1.21 -0.71
C ARG A 109 -18.75 -1.49 -0.05
N LEU A 110 -18.02 -0.48 0.41
CA LEU A 110 -16.72 -0.67 1.06
C LEU A 110 -16.90 -1.42 2.39
N PRO A 111 -16.24 -2.57 2.60
CA PRO A 111 -16.36 -3.37 3.82
C PRO A 111 -15.49 -2.78 4.93
N LEU A 112 -15.80 -1.55 5.35
CA LEU A 112 -15.00 -0.88 6.38
C LEU A 112 -15.22 -1.52 7.74
N VAL A 113 -14.13 -1.97 8.33
CA VAL A 113 -14.08 -2.48 9.68
C VAL A 113 -13.78 -1.35 10.65
N THR A 114 -14.46 -1.34 11.79
CA THR A 114 -14.18 -0.41 12.89
C THR A 114 -13.59 -1.18 14.07
N ALA A 115 -12.84 -0.49 14.94
CA ALA A 115 -12.28 -1.13 16.13
C ALA A 115 -13.35 -1.76 17.05
N GLU A 116 -14.57 -1.19 17.06
CA GLU A 116 -15.69 -1.74 17.84
C GLU A 116 -16.16 -3.09 17.33
N MET A 117 -16.09 -3.34 16.01
CA MET A 117 -16.50 -4.61 15.40
C MET A 117 -15.62 -5.79 15.85
N ASN A 118 -14.43 -5.54 16.39
CA ASN A 118 -13.52 -6.58 16.90
C ASN A 118 -13.81 -7.01 18.34
N LYS A 119 -14.79 -6.41 19.02
CA LYS A 119 -15.11 -6.70 20.44
C LYS A 119 -16.21 -7.77 20.63
N GLN A 120 -16.61 -8.44 19.55
CA GLN A 120 -17.60 -9.54 19.56
C GLN A 120 -16.88 -10.89 19.64
#